data_AF-A0A920PDG8-F1
#
_entry.id   AF-A0A920PDG8-F1
#
_cell.length_a   1.000
_cell.length_b   1.000
_cell.length_c   1.000
_cell.angle_alpha   90.00
_cell.angle_beta   90.00
_cell.angle_gamma   90.00
#
_symmetry.space_group_name_H-M   'P 1'
#
loop_
_entity.id
_entity.type
_entity.pdbx_description
1 polymer ?
#
loop_
_entity_poly.entity_id
_entity_poly.type
_entity_poly.pdbx_seq_one_letter_code
_entity_poly.pdbx_strand_id
1 'polypeptide(L)' 'MKPIQRALISVSDKTGVLEFARELHNFGIEILSTGGTAELCVKVEFRGFRCRIIPVFLR' A
#
# COMPACT_ATOMS: atom_id res chain seq x y z
N MET A 1 14.39 -12.25 15.17
CA MET A 1 13.22 -11.67 14.45
C MET A 1 13.71 -11.15 13.10
N LYS A 2 13.00 -11.35 11.99
CA LYS A 2 13.42 -10.85 10.67
C LYS A 2 12.77 -9.47 10.41
N PRO A 3 13.50 -8.50 9.83
CA PRO A 3 12.92 -7.21 9.48
C PRO A 3 11.84 -7.37 8.41
N ILE A 4 10.73 -6.66 8.60
CA ILE A 4 9.64 -6.60 7.62
C ILE A 4 10.10 -5.70 6.48
N GLN A 5 10.03 -6.22 5.26
CA GLN A 5 10.48 -5.49 4.05
C GLN A 5 9.31 -5.07 3.17
N ARG A 6 8.18 -5.80 3.22
CA ARG A 6 7.04 -5.62 2.34
C ARG A 6 5.73 -5.83 3.09
N ALA A 7 4.71 -5.06 2.75
CA ALA A 7 3.36 -5.16 3.31
C ALA A 7 2.30 -5.23 2.20
N LEU A 8 1.36 -6.18 2.30
CA LEU A 8 0.18 -6.25 1.43
C LEU A 8 -1.00 -5.57 2.13
N ILE A 9 -1.59 -4.57 1.49
CA ILE A 9 -2.76 -3.85 2.01
C ILE A 9 -3.96 -4.09 1.08
N SER A 10 -4.99 -4.75 1.63
CA SER A 10 -6.25 -5.03 0.94
C SER A 10 -7.39 -4.91 1.96
N VAL A 11 -8.02 -3.74 1.98
CA VAL A 11 -9.08 -3.41 2.93
C VAL A 11 -10.32 -2.91 2.17
N SER A 12 -11.51 -3.26 2.66
CA SER A 12 -12.77 -2.81 2.06
C SER A 12 -13.09 -1.37 2.47
N ASP A 13 -13.01 -1.09 3.78
CA ASP A 13 -13.04 0.26 4.34
C ASP A 13 -11.64 0.88 4.24
N LYS A 14 -11.57 2.07 3.66
CA LYS A 14 -10.32 2.79 3.37
C LYS A 14 -10.08 3.94 4.36
N THR A 15 -10.92 4.07 5.37
CA THR A 15 -10.73 5.06 6.44
C THR A 15 -9.38 4.83 7.13
N GLY A 16 -8.51 5.86 7.12
CA GLY A 16 -7.19 5.80 7.78
C GLY A 16 -6.12 4.97 7.07
N VAL A 17 -6.40 4.38 5.90
CA VAL A 17 -5.44 3.52 5.19
C VAL A 17 -4.25 4.31 4.66
N LEU A 18 -4.44 5.59 4.37
CA LEU A 18 -3.41 6.46 3.81
C LEU A 18 -2.34 6.81 4.84
N GLU A 19 -2.76 7.18 6.05
CA GLU A 19 -1.89 7.44 7.17
C GLU A 19 -1.08 6.19 7.52
N PHE A 20 -1.75 5.03 7.58
CA PHE A 20 -1.10 3.76 7.83
C PHE A 20 -0.06 3.42 6.76
N ALA A 21 -0.41 3.56 5.48
CA ALA A 21 0.49 3.32 4.36
C ALA A 21 1.68 4.30 4.35
N ARG A 22 1.46 5.55 4.74
CA ARG A 22 2.54 6.55 4.86
C ARG A 22 3.54 6.16 5.93
N GLU A 23 3.08 5.76 7.11
CA GLU A 23 3.99 5.37 8.19
C GLU A 23 4.81 4.12 7.81
N LEU A 24 4.20 3.13 7.17
CA LEU A 24 4.93 1.97 6.64
C LEU A 24 6.00 2.37 5.61
N HIS A 25 5.69 3.30 4.72
CA HIS A 25 6.65 3.83 3.74
C HIS A 25 7.80 4.59 4.42
N ASN A 26 7.53 5.37 5.47
CA ASN A 26 8.56 6.03 6.28
C ASN A 26 9.53 5.02 6.93
N PHE A 27 9.06 3.81 7.24
CA PHE A 27 9.92 2.70 7.70
C PHE A 27 10.67 1.98 6.57
N GLY A 28 10.56 2.44 5.32
CA GLY A 28 11.20 1.82 4.16
C GLY A 28 10.54 0.52 3.69
N ILE A 29 9.30 0.27 4.12
CA ILE A 29 8.54 -0.94 3.75
C ILE A 29 7.90 -0.71 2.38
N GLU A 30 8.11 -1.63 1.45
CA GLU A 30 7.43 -1.60 0.15
C GLU A 30 5.98 -2.05 0.29
N ILE A 31 5.06 -1.27 -0.27
CA ILE A 31 3.62 -1.54 -0.18
C ILE A 31 3.14 -2.19 -1.48
N LEU A 32 2.47 -3.32 -1.32
CA LEU A 32 1.78 -4.06 -2.36
C LEU A 32 0.28 -3.86 -2.16
N SER A 33 -0.46 -3.55 -3.22
CA SER A 33 -1.91 -3.43 -3.13
C SER A 33 -2.58 -3.77 -4.45
N THR A 34 -3.89 -3.97 -4.40
CA THR A 34 -4.73 -4.28 -5.57
C THR A 34 -5.95 -3.40 -5.61
N GLY A 35 -6.53 -3.24 -6.81
CA GLY A 35 -7.81 -2.56 -7.01
C GLY A 35 -7.85 -1.15 -6.42
N GLY A 36 -9.00 -0.78 -5.84
CA GLY A 36 -9.28 0.58 -5.36
C GLY A 36 -8.41 1.07 -4.19
N THR A 37 -7.69 0.18 -3.48
CA THR A 37 -6.73 0.58 -2.45
C THR A 37 -5.44 1.11 -3.08
N ALA A 38 -5.01 0.50 -4.19
CA ALA A 38 -3.88 1.00 -4.95
C ALA A 38 -4.19 2.35 -5.61
N GLU A 39 -5.40 2.52 -6.17
CA GLU A 39 -5.84 3.81 -6.73
C GLU A 39 -5.83 4.93 -5.69
N LEU A 40 -6.29 4.63 -4.48
CA LEU A 40 -6.27 5.59 -3.39
C LEU A 40 -4.83 6.01 -3.06
N CYS A 41 -3.90 5.05 -2.90
CA CYS A 41 -2.50 5.35 -2.61
C CYS A 41 -1.77 6.11 -3.72
N VAL A 42 -2.10 5.85 -4.99
CA VAL A 42 -1.51 6.55 -6.15
C VAL A 42 -2.00 8.01 -6.23
N LYS A 43 -3.29 8.26 -5.95
CA LYS A 43 -3.87 9.60 -6.01
C LYS A 43 -3.25 10.60 -5.04
N VAL A 44 -2.74 10.15 -3.90
CA VAL A 44 -2.22 11.03 -2.84
C VAL A 44 -0.72 11.31 -2.97
N GLU A 45 -0.08 10.79 -4.02
CA GLU A 45 1.31 11.03 -4.41
C GLU A 45 2.27 11.30 -3.23
N PHE A 46 2.67 10.26 -2.51
CA PHE A 46 3.84 10.39 -1.64
C PHE A 46 5.08 10.39 -2.54
N ARG A 47 5.92 11.43 -2.44
CA ARG A 47 7.21 11.46 -3.15
C ARG A 47 8.00 10.18 -2.86
N GLY A 48 8.28 9.38 -3.88
CA GLY A 48 9.03 8.12 -3.75
C GLY A 48 8.21 6.91 -3.29
N PHE A 49 6.87 6.98 -3.32
CA PHE A 49 6.00 5.84 -3.03
C PHE A 49 6.04 4.82 -4.17
N ARG A 50 6.50 3.60 -3.91
CA ARG A 50 6.39 2.49 -4.85
C ARG A 50 5.27 1.57 -4.40
N CYS A 51 4.02 1.94 -4.72
CA CYS A 51 2.90 1.01 -4.62
C CYS A 51 2.97 0.06 -5.81
N ARG A 52 3.29 -1.20 -5.57
CA ARG A 52 3.22 -2.21 -6.65
C ARG A 52 1.79 -2.71 -6.73
N ILE A 53 1.13 -2.41 -7.84
CA ILE A 53 -0.15 -3.01 -8.17
C ILE A 53 0.11 -4.48 -8.48
N ILE A 54 -0.43 -5.36 -7.64
CA ILE A 54 -0.47 -6.78 -7.97
C ILE A 54 -1.78 -7.06 -8.73
N PRO A 55 -1.73 -7.63 -9.94
CA PRO A 55 -2.94 -8.04 -10.63
C PRO A 55 -3.53 -9.24 -9.89
N VAL A 56 -4.57 -9.00 -9.09
CA VAL A 56 -5.42 -10.10 -8.62
C VAL A 56 -6.38 -10.42 -9.75
N PHE A 57 -6.21 -11.58 -10.37
CA PHE A 57 -7.29 -12.25 -11.08
C PHE A 57 -8.33 -12.68 -10.04
N LEU A 58 -9.11 -11.72 -9.51
CA LEU A 58 -10.38 -12.05 -8.89
C LEU A 58 -11.30 -12.44 -10.06
N ARG A 59 -11.42 -13.75 -10.29
CA ARG A 59 -12.66 -14.31 -10.84
C ARG A 59 -13.76 -14.19 -9.80
#